data_AF-A0A9X6ADL1-F1
#
_entry.id   AF-A0A9X6ADL1-F1
#
_cell.length_a   1.000
_cell.length_b   1.000
_cell.length_c   1.000
_cell.angle_alpha   90.00
_cell.angle_beta   90.00
_cell.angle_gamma   90.00
#
_symmetry.space_group_name_H-M   'P 1'
#
loop_
_entity.id
_entity.type
_entity.pdbx_description
1 polymer ?
#
loop_
_entity_poly.entity_id
_entity_poly.type
_entity_poly.pdbx_seq_one_letter_code
_entity_poly.pdbx_strand_id
1 'polypeptide(L)'
;RRVALYGTARLIEAKRAERAMLDAEPSTSDVIRDREDLAEQTRALDELTRMASTYGCDVSRPATTAHEAVQWLHLGYLAAVKEQNGAAMSLGRTSTFLDVYLQRDLAEGILDEIGAQELIDDFVIKLRIVRFLRTPEYDALFSGDPTWVTESIGGIGT
;
A
#
# COMPACT_ATOMS: atom_id res chain seq x y z
N ARG A 1 1.75 -4.24 1.12
CA ARG A 1 1.82 -5.73 1.15
C ARG A 1 0.89 -6.39 0.15
N ARG A 2 -0.45 -6.27 0.27
CA ARG A 2 -1.40 -6.97 -0.61
C ARG A 2 -1.19 -6.69 -2.11
N VAL A 3 -0.92 -5.43 -2.48
CA VAL A 3 -0.62 -5.05 -3.86
C VAL A 3 0.60 -5.82 -4.38
N ALA A 4 1.70 -5.84 -3.63
CA ALA A 4 2.89 -6.62 -3.98
C ALA A 4 2.61 -8.14 -4.08
N LEU A 5 1.86 -8.70 -3.12
CA LEU A 5 1.64 -10.14 -3.06
C LEU A 5 0.67 -10.66 -4.13
N TYR A 6 -0.36 -9.88 -4.49
CA TYR A 6 -1.47 -10.36 -5.31
C TYR A 6 -1.66 -9.61 -6.63
N GLY A 7 -1.14 -8.38 -6.74
CA GLY A 7 -1.51 -7.46 -7.82
C GLY A 7 -2.91 -6.90 -7.66
N THR A 8 -3.19 -5.75 -8.29
CA THR A 8 -4.51 -5.10 -8.19
C THR A 8 -5.60 -5.89 -8.90
N ALA A 9 -5.30 -6.62 -9.98
CA ALA A 9 -6.30 -7.40 -10.71
C ALA A 9 -6.96 -8.46 -9.81
N ARG A 10 -6.14 -9.21 -9.05
CA ARG A 10 -6.64 -10.21 -8.11
C ARG A 10 -7.43 -9.58 -6.95
N LEU A 11 -6.98 -8.42 -6.47
CA LEU A 11 -7.68 -7.69 -5.40
C LEU A 11 -9.04 -7.16 -5.89
N ILE A 12 -9.13 -6.66 -7.12
CA ILE A 12 -10.38 -6.22 -7.76
C ILE A 12 -11.33 -7.39 -7.92
N GLU A 13 -10.85 -8.53 -8.40
CA GLU A 13 -11.66 -9.75 -8.53
C GLU A 13 -12.25 -10.17 -7.18
N ALA A 14 -11.43 -10.16 -6.13
CA ALA A 14 -11.90 -10.45 -4.77
C ALA A 14 -12.98 -9.47 -4.30
N LYS A 15 -12.82 -8.16 -4.56
CA LYS A 15 -13.83 -7.15 -4.22
C LYS A 15 -15.14 -7.29 -4.99
N ARG A 16 -15.08 -7.68 -6.26
CA ARG A 16 -16.27 -7.99 -7.05
C ARG A 16 -16.99 -9.23 -6.52
N ALA A 17 -16.25 -10.26 -6.11
CA ALA A 17 -16.83 -11.45 -5.50
C ALA A 17 -17.49 -11.14 -4.14
N GLU A 18 -16.82 -10.38 -3.27
CA GLU A 18 -17.38 -9.89 -2.00
C GLU A 18 -18.70 -9.13 -2.22
N ARG A 19 -18.72 -8.22 -3.20
CA ARG A 19 -19.92 -7.45 -3.53
C ARG A 19 -21.06 -8.33 -4.07
N ALA A 20 -20.76 -9.30 -4.92
CA ALA A 20 -21.74 -10.21 -5.48
C ALA A 20 -22.42 -11.09 -4.41
N MET A 21 -21.70 -11.42 -3.33
CA MET A 21 -22.30 -12.15 -2.20
C MET A 21 -23.42 -11.36 -1.53
N LEU A 22 -23.38 -10.02 -1.59
CA LEU A 22 -24.43 -9.18 -1.03
C LEU A 22 -25.67 -9.11 -1.91
N ASP A 23 -25.65 -9.53 -3.18
CA ASP A 23 -26.79 -9.37 -4.10
C ASP A 23 -28.03 -10.18 -3.68
N ALA A 24 -27.82 -11.29 -2.98
CA ALA A 24 -28.90 -12.11 -2.43
C ALA A 24 -29.46 -11.57 -1.10
N GLU A 25 -28.76 -10.64 -0.45
CA GLU A 25 -29.15 -10.10 0.84
C GLU A 25 -30.25 -9.03 0.69
N PRO A 26 -31.21 -8.96 1.65
CA PRO A 26 -32.19 -7.88 1.69
C PRO A 26 -31.51 -6.51 1.72
N SER A 27 -32.03 -5.55 0.96
CA SER A 27 -31.51 -4.18 0.90
C SER A 27 -31.82 -3.39 2.18
N THR A 28 -31.10 -3.69 3.26
CA THR A 28 -31.06 -2.90 4.49
C THR A 28 -30.08 -1.73 4.31
N SER A 29 -30.10 -0.76 5.24
CA SER A 29 -29.16 0.37 5.21
C SER A 29 -27.70 -0.08 5.25
N ASP A 30 -27.39 -1.11 6.04
CA ASP A 30 -26.03 -1.62 6.16
C ASP A 30 -25.59 -2.31 4.86
N VAL A 31 -26.44 -3.15 4.26
CA VAL A 31 -26.13 -3.82 2.99
C VAL A 31 -25.95 -2.82 1.84
N ILE A 32 -26.75 -1.75 1.80
CA ILE A 32 -26.61 -0.69 0.80
C ILE A 32 -25.26 0.01 0.95
N ARG A 33 -24.89 0.40 2.18
CA ARG A 33 -23.58 1.01 2.46
C ARG A 33 -22.44 0.09 2.09
N ASP A 34 -22.50 -1.18 2.48
CA ASP A 34 -21.43 -2.14 2.18
C ASP A 34 -21.25 -2.34 0.67
N ARG A 35 -22.35 -2.38 -0.10
CA ARG A 35 -22.30 -2.44 -1.58
C ARG A 35 -21.64 -1.20 -2.19
N GLU A 36 -21.93 -0.02 -1.65
CA GLU A 36 -21.32 1.26 -2.08
C GLU A 36 -19.82 1.28 -1.75
N ASP A 37 -19.46 0.96 -0.50
CA ASP A 37 -18.07 0.92 -0.05
C ASP A 37 -17.22 -0.07 -0.87
N LEU A 38 -17.76 -1.24 -1.22
CA LEU A 38 -17.07 -2.22 -2.07
C LEU A 38 -16.92 -1.72 -3.52
N ALA A 39 -17.89 -0.95 -4.03
CA ALA A 39 -17.80 -0.34 -5.35
C ALA A 39 -16.72 0.75 -5.38
N GLU A 40 -16.64 1.59 -4.34
CA GLU A 40 -15.58 2.60 -4.19
C GLU A 40 -14.20 1.96 -4.02
N GLN A 41 -14.08 0.90 -3.21
CA GLN A 41 -12.83 0.15 -3.08
C GLN A 41 -12.36 -0.45 -4.41
N THR A 42 -13.29 -0.93 -5.24
CA THR A 42 -12.95 -1.42 -6.59
C THR A 42 -12.44 -0.28 -7.47
N ARG A 43 -13.11 0.88 -7.45
CA ARG A 43 -12.69 2.08 -8.20
C ARG A 43 -11.31 2.58 -7.76
N ALA A 44 -11.05 2.63 -6.46
CA ALA A 44 -9.75 3.02 -5.90
C ALA A 44 -8.62 2.08 -6.34
N LEU A 45 -8.87 0.78 -6.46
CA LEU A 45 -7.88 -0.17 -7.00
C LEU A 45 -7.59 0.05 -8.49
N ASP A 46 -8.62 0.39 -9.29
CA ASP A 46 -8.44 0.80 -10.69
C ASP A 46 -7.66 2.12 -10.81
N GLU A 47 -7.90 3.08 -9.92
CA GLU A 47 -7.16 4.34 -9.82
C GLU A 47 -5.71 4.14 -9.41
N LEU A 48 -5.43 3.29 -8.42
CA LEU A 48 -4.08 2.87 -8.07
C LEU A 48 -3.35 2.26 -9.28
N THR A 49 -4.04 1.41 -10.05
CA THR A 49 -3.45 0.78 -11.25
C THR A 49 -3.10 1.83 -12.31
N ARG A 50 -4.01 2.77 -12.57
CA ARG A 50 -3.77 3.90 -13.48
C ARG A 50 -2.63 4.78 -12.98
N MET A 51 -2.60 5.12 -11.70
CA MET A 51 -1.52 5.89 -11.09
C MET A 51 -0.17 5.18 -11.25
N ALA A 52 -0.08 3.89 -10.93
CA ALA A 52 1.15 3.13 -11.09
C ALA A 52 1.65 3.13 -12.54
N SER A 53 0.74 3.05 -13.52
CA SER A 53 1.09 3.07 -14.94
C SER A 53 1.77 4.37 -15.38
N THR A 54 1.48 5.51 -14.74
CA THR A 54 2.16 6.79 -15.07
C THR A 54 3.64 6.80 -14.65
N TYR A 55 4.03 5.91 -13.74
CA TYR A 55 5.40 5.63 -13.34
C TYR A 55 6.01 4.43 -14.09
N GLY A 56 5.34 3.91 -15.13
CA GLY A 56 5.80 2.74 -15.88
C GLY A 56 5.68 1.41 -15.15
N CYS A 57 4.89 1.36 -14.06
CA CYS A 57 4.71 0.16 -13.23
C CYS A 57 3.38 -0.54 -13.55
N ASP A 58 3.41 -1.82 -13.92
CA ASP A 58 2.21 -2.65 -14.09
C ASP A 58 1.87 -3.41 -12.79
N VAL A 59 1.15 -2.74 -11.89
CA VAL A 59 0.73 -3.31 -10.60
C VAL A 59 -0.47 -4.27 -10.70
N SER A 60 -0.97 -4.53 -11.92
CA SER A 60 -2.11 -5.44 -12.10
C SER A 60 -1.76 -6.87 -11.69
N ARG A 61 -0.49 -7.26 -11.86
CA ARG A 61 0.07 -8.56 -11.48
C ARG A 61 0.81 -8.52 -10.14
N PRO A 62 1.00 -9.69 -9.48
CA PRO A 62 1.91 -9.82 -8.34
C PRO A 62 3.33 -9.35 -8.68
N ALA A 63 4.04 -8.87 -7.67
CA ALA A 63 5.46 -8.58 -7.73
C ALA A 63 6.27 -9.87 -7.89
N THR A 64 7.23 -9.84 -8.80
CA THR A 64 8.08 -10.98 -9.16
C THR A 64 9.52 -10.83 -8.72
N THR A 65 9.95 -9.63 -8.33
CA THR A 65 11.29 -9.32 -7.80
C THR A 65 11.20 -8.51 -6.50
N ALA A 66 12.30 -8.40 -5.77
CA ALA A 66 12.42 -7.53 -4.60
C ALA A 66 12.16 -6.06 -4.94
N HIS A 67 12.72 -5.59 -6.06
CA HIS A 67 12.45 -4.25 -6.58
C HIS A 67 10.94 -4.03 -6.78
N GLU A 68 10.25 -4.96 -7.46
CA GLU A 68 8.80 -4.85 -7.65
C GLU A 68 8.03 -4.93 -6.33
N ALA A 69 8.45 -5.77 -5.38
CA ALA A 69 7.76 -5.91 -4.10
C ALA A 69 7.80 -4.62 -3.27
N VAL A 70 8.99 -3.99 -3.21
CA VAL A 70 9.18 -2.67 -2.59
C VAL A 70 8.35 -1.62 -3.32
N GLN A 71 8.45 -1.56 -4.65
CA GLN A 71 7.75 -0.58 -5.47
C GLN A 71 6.21 -0.72 -5.37
N TRP A 72 5.66 -1.93 -5.40
CA TRP A 72 4.20 -2.16 -5.36
C TRP A 72 3.65 -1.83 -3.99
N LEU A 73 4.43 -2.13 -2.95
CA LEU A 73 4.10 -1.73 -1.59
C LEU A 73 4.09 -0.20 -1.48
N HIS A 74 5.12 0.47 -1.99
CA HIS A 74 5.20 1.92 -1.99
C HIS A 74 4.04 2.56 -2.76
N LEU A 75 3.72 2.09 -3.98
CA LEU A 75 2.63 2.62 -4.78
C LEU A 75 1.26 2.45 -4.10
N GLY A 76 1.03 1.32 -3.44
CA GLY A 76 -0.17 1.12 -2.63
C GLY A 76 -0.29 2.14 -1.48
N TYR A 77 0.83 2.44 -0.82
CA TYR A 77 0.86 3.49 0.21
C TYR A 77 0.74 4.90 -0.38
N LEU A 78 1.35 5.15 -1.53
CA LEU A 78 1.32 6.42 -2.24
C LEU A 78 -0.10 6.81 -2.66
N ALA A 79 -0.91 5.84 -3.12
CA ALA A 79 -2.33 6.08 -3.42
C ALA A 79 -3.08 6.55 -2.18
N ALA A 80 -2.87 5.90 -1.02
CA ALA A 80 -3.52 6.29 0.23
C ALA A 80 -3.19 7.73 0.65
N VAL A 81 -1.91 8.14 0.59
CA VAL A 81 -1.50 9.50 0.97
C VAL A 81 -1.78 10.56 -0.11
N LYS A 82 -2.20 10.17 -1.31
CA LYS A 82 -2.69 11.09 -2.33
C LYS A 82 -4.18 11.39 -2.20
N GLU A 83 -4.95 10.45 -1.67
CA GLU A 83 -6.39 10.60 -1.48
C GLU A 83 -6.77 11.10 -0.09
N GLN A 84 -5.97 10.78 0.93
CA GLN A 84 -6.27 11.07 2.32
C GLN A 84 -5.14 11.86 2.98
N ASN A 85 -5.53 12.79 3.86
CA ASN A 85 -4.63 13.62 4.65
C ASN A 85 -4.84 13.42 6.16
N GLY A 86 -5.08 12.16 6.57
CA GLY A 86 -5.24 11.80 7.97
C GLY A 86 -4.06 12.27 8.83
N ALA A 87 -4.29 12.46 10.13
CA ALA A 87 -3.23 12.86 11.04
C ALA A 87 -2.10 11.81 11.04
N ALA A 88 -2.45 10.54 11.25
CA ALA A 88 -1.53 9.42 11.19
C ALA A 88 -1.83 8.51 9.99
N MET A 89 -0.87 8.40 9.08
CA MET A 89 -0.95 7.53 7.89
C MET A 89 0.13 6.44 8.00
N SER A 90 -0.07 5.48 8.90
CA SER A 90 0.94 4.46 9.18
C SER A 90 1.18 3.50 8.01
N LEU A 91 2.44 3.09 7.84
CA LEU A 91 2.84 2.13 6.80
C LEU A 91 2.43 0.69 7.16
N GLY A 92 2.56 0.32 8.44
CA GLY A 92 2.17 -0.98 8.97
C GLY A 92 3.37 -1.83 9.41
N ARG A 93 3.35 -3.12 9.06
CA ARG A 93 4.43 -4.10 9.34
C ARG A 93 4.87 -4.71 8.03
N THR A 94 5.94 -4.18 7.46
CA THR A 94 6.35 -4.42 6.07
C THR A 94 7.75 -4.98 5.93
N SER A 95 8.66 -4.66 6.86
CA SER A 95 10.07 -5.12 6.89
C SER A 95 10.22 -6.61 6.65
N THR A 96 9.70 -7.47 7.54
CA THR A 96 9.79 -8.93 7.39
C THR A 96 9.02 -9.48 6.17
N PHE A 97 8.02 -8.75 5.67
CA PHE A 97 7.33 -9.15 4.43
C PHE A 97 8.21 -8.90 3.19
N LEU A 98 8.91 -7.76 3.15
CA LEU A 98 9.81 -7.42 2.05
C LEU A 98 11.07 -8.31 2.07
N ASP A 99 11.53 -8.67 3.27
CA ASP A 99 12.66 -9.58 3.48
C ASP A 99 12.52 -10.92 2.73
N VAL A 100 11.29 -11.46 2.61
CA VAL A 100 11.04 -12.68 1.84
C VAL A 100 11.44 -12.53 0.36
N TYR A 101 11.19 -11.37 -0.23
CA TYR A 101 11.56 -11.10 -1.63
C TYR A 101 13.05 -10.77 -1.76
N LEU A 102 13.59 -9.96 -0.84
CA LEU A 102 15.01 -9.62 -0.81
C LEU A 102 15.88 -10.87 -0.66
N GLN A 103 15.55 -11.73 0.31
CA GLN A 103 16.30 -12.96 0.57
C GLN A 103 16.27 -13.93 -0.61
N ARG A 104 15.13 -14.05 -1.30
CA ARG A 104 15.03 -14.87 -2.51
C ARG A 104 15.96 -14.33 -3.59
N ASP A 105 15.86 -13.04 -3.89
CA ASP A 105 16.60 -12.44 -4.98
C ASP A 105 18.12 -12.36 -4.67
N LEU A 106 18.52 -12.21 -3.41
CA LEU A 106 19.90 -12.36 -2.93
C LEU A 106 20.42 -13.79 -3.15
N ALA A 107 19.62 -14.81 -2.80
CA ALA A 107 19.99 -16.21 -2.97
C ALA A 107 20.10 -16.61 -4.47
N GLU A 108 19.30 -15.98 -5.33
CA GLU A 108 19.33 -16.17 -6.79
C GLU A 108 20.42 -15.34 -7.48
N GLY A 109 21.11 -14.45 -6.75
CA GLY A 109 22.14 -13.57 -7.30
C GLY A 109 21.59 -12.48 -8.23
N ILE A 110 20.31 -12.14 -8.11
CA ILE A 110 19.64 -11.08 -8.89
C ILE A 110 20.11 -9.70 -8.40
N LEU A 111 20.34 -9.55 -7.10
CA LEU A 111 21.00 -8.40 -6.48
C LEU A 111 21.98 -8.86 -5.41
N ASP A 112 22.86 -7.95 -5.00
CA ASP A 112 23.72 -8.10 -3.83
C ASP A 112 23.18 -7.30 -2.63
N GLU A 113 23.84 -7.43 -1.49
CA GLU A 113 23.44 -6.74 -0.25
C GLU A 113 23.43 -5.20 -0.41
N ILE A 114 24.33 -4.66 -1.23
CA ILE A 114 24.40 -3.22 -1.47
C ILE A 114 23.17 -2.77 -2.26
N GLY A 115 22.79 -3.50 -3.31
CA GLY A 115 21.56 -3.26 -4.06
C GLY A 115 20.31 -3.42 -3.19
N ALA A 116 20.31 -4.36 -2.24
CA ALA A 116 19.20 -4.56 -1.30
C ALA A 116 19.02 -3.32 -0.41
N GLN A 117 20.13 -2.83 0.15
CA GLN A 117 20.14 -1.63 0.99
C GLN A 117 19.72 -0.39 0.19
N GLU A 118 20.20 -0.24 -1.05
CA GLU A 118 19.82 0.88 -1.92
C GLU A 118 18.30 0.93 -2.16
N LEU A 119 17.67 -0.21 -2.46
CA LEU A 119 16.21 -0.29 -2.62
C LEU A 119 15.45 0.14 -1.37
N ILE A 120 15.93 -0.27 -0.19
CA ILE A 120 15.30 0.08 1.09
C ILE A 120 15.55 1.55 1.44
N ASP A 121 16.74 2.08 1.15
CA ASP A 121 17.06 3.49 1.36
C ASP A 121 16.18 4.38 0.49
N ASP A 122 16.06 4.08 -0.80
CA ASP A 122 15.18 4.81 -1.72
C ASP A 122 13.72 4.76 -1.26
N PHE A 123 13.25 3.59 -0.84
CA PHE A 123 11.91 3.43 -0.27
C PHE A 123 11.70 4.32 0.95
N VAL A 124 12.62 4.29 1.92
CA VAL A 124 12.54 5.09 3.15
C VAL A 124 12.66 6.59 2.86
N ILE A 125 13.47 6.99 1.88
CA ILE A 125 13.55 8.38 1.40
C ILE A 125 12.17 8.83 0.93
N LYS A 126 11.44 8.02 0.16
CA LYS A 126 10.08 8.36 -0.28
C LYS A 126 9.09 8.50 0.89
N LEU A 127 9.24 7.70 1.95
CA LEU A 127 8.40 7.83 3.15
C LEU A 127 8.69 9.15 3.90
N ARG A 128 9.95 9.58 3.95
CA ARG A 128 10.37 10.81 4.65
C ARG A 128 9.89 12.10 3.99
N ILE A 129 9.58 12.06 2.69
CA ILE A 129 9.13 13.23 1.92
C ILE A 129 7.60 13.37 1.83
N VAL A 130 6.83 12.47 2.44
CA VAL A 130 5.36 12.62 2.52
C VAL A 130 5.02 13.84 3.35
N ARG A 131 4.13 14.70 2.85
CA ARG A 131 3.73 15.96 3.46
C ARG A 131 2.26 16.24 3.23
N PHE A 132 1.63 16.93 4.17
CA PHE A 132 0.25 17.40 4.06
C PHE A 132 0.20 18.88 4.39
N LEU A 133 -0.58 19.64 3.63
CA LEU A 133 -0.80 21.05 3.96
C LEU A 133 -1.65 21.14 5.23
N ARG A 134 -1.15 21.84 6.26
CA ARG A 134 -1.81 22.03 7.56
C ARG A 134 -1.96 23.51 7.89
N THR A 135 -2.96 23.82 8.71
CA THR A 135 -3.13 25.18 9.24
C THR A 135 -2.20 25.41 10.44
N PRO A 136 -1.92 26.67 10.81
CA PRO A 136 -1.11 26.98 11.99
C PRO A 136 -1.69 26.40 13.29
N GLU A 137 -3.02 26.30 13.43
CA GLU A 137 -3.67 25.71 14.60
C GLU A 137 -3.39 24.21 14.69
N TYR A 138 -3.37 23.52 13.56
CA TYR A 138 -3.01 22.10 13.52
C TYR A 138 -1.54 21.91 13.92
N ASP A 139 -0.62 22.73 13.40
CA ASP A 139 0.81 22.66 13.74
C ASP A 139 1.07 23.00 15.22
N ALA A 140 0.28 23.90 15.81
CA ALA A 140 0.33 24.18 17.25
C ALA A 140 -0.08 22.97 18.12
N LEU A 141 -1.00 22.13 17.63
CA LEU A 141 -1.43 20.88 18.30
C LEU A 141 -0.50 19.70 17.99
N PHE A 142 0.06 19.65 16.79
CA PHE A 142 0.89 18.57 16.27
C PHE A 142 2.17 19.16 15.65
N SER A 143 3.10 19.56 16.51
CA SER A 143 4.28 20.32 16.10
C SER A 143 5.28 19.49 15.28
N GLY A 144 5.91 20.15 14.31
CA GLY A 144 7.00 19.58 13.51
C GLY A 144 6.54 18.80 12.28
N ASP A 145 5.32 19.06 11.82
CA ASP A 145 4.71 18.43 10.63
C ASP A 145 4.76 16.88 10.64
N PRO A 146 4.28 16.22 11.71
CA PRO A 146 4.30 14.77 11.82
C PRO A 146 3.26 14.12 10.89
N THR A 147 3.68 13.07 10.20
CA THR A 147 2.82 12.24 9.32
C THR A 147 2.53 10.85 9.89
N TRP A 148 3.28 10.44 10.92
CA TRP A 148 3.25 9.10 11.55
C TRP A 148 3.21 7.95 10.52
N VAL A 149 4.17 7.95 9.60
CA VAL A 149 4.46 6.82 8.70
C VAL A 149 5.12 5.68 9.50
N THR A 150 4.36 5.12 10.44
CA THR A 150 4.85 4.13 11.40
C THR A 150 5.09 2.78 10.75
N GLU A 151 6.29 2.23 10.93
CA GLU A 151 6.68 0.87 10.57
C GLU A 151 6.95 0.06 11.84
N SER A 152 6.40 -1.15 11.93
CA SER A 152 6.63 -2.09 13.02
C SER A 152 7.66 -3.15 12.62
N ILE A 153 8.72 -3.30 13.41
CA ILE A 153 9.85 -4.20 13.12
C ILE A 153 9.92 -5.32 14.17
N GLY A 154 10.18 -6.55 13.74
CA GLY A 154 10.37 -7.69 14.64
C GLY A 154 9.09 -8.19 15.30
N GLY A 155 9.17 -8.61 16.57
CA GLY A 155 8.09 -9.28 17.31
C GLY A 155 8.08 -10.82 17.11
N ILE A 156 7.33 -11.54 17.94
CA ILE A 156 7.26 -13.01 17.95
C ILE A 156 5.86 -13.44 17.49
N GLY A 157 5.80 -14.46 16.61
CA GLY A 157 4.53 -15.08 16.22
C GLY A 157 4.00 -15.98 17.32
N THR A 158 2.69 -15.93 17.56
CA THR A 158 1.97 -16.87 18.42
C THR A 158 1.52 -18.10 17.66
#